data_AF-A0A4U2GVJ1-F1
#
_entry.id   AF-A0A4U2GVJ1-F1
#
_cell.length_a   1.000
_cell.length_b   1.000
_cell.length_c   1.000
_cell.angle_alpha   90.00
_cell.angle_beta   90.00
_cell.angle_gamma   90.00
#
_symmetry.space_group_name_H-M   'P 1'
#
loop_
_entity.id
_entity.type
_entity.pdbx_description
1 polymer ?
#
loop_
_entity_poly.entity_id
_entity_poly.type
_entity_poly.pdbx_seq_one_letter_code
_entity_poly.pdbx_strand_id
1 'polypeptide(L)'
;MLTPRFADLLNRYFDDIHEAAAYFYVQPITIKRWLSGAVPVNPLAEKLMNIHARGYLPLDHRWNGFRINVDRAILITPEDREFNPKELLSFAYWRDEHRQLVERHGKIESPKYYPAKEHPLPFRGGRRMPPKPWIPAKFK
;
A
#
# COMPACT_ATOMS: atom_id res chain seq x y z
N MET A 1 -14.38 -10.36 13.78
CA MET A 1 -13.23 -11.15 13.31
C MET A 1 -12.14 -11.06 14.37
N LEU A 2 -11.63 -12.19 14.85
CA LEU A 2 -10.56 -12.21 15.84
C LEU A 2 -9.25 -11.79 15.18
N THR A 3 -8.57 -10.79 15.74
CA THR A 3 -7.23 -10.38 15.29
C THR A 3 -6.26 -11.52 15.61
N PRO A 4 -5.54 -12.10 14.62
CA PRO A 4 -4.55 -13.13 14.89
C PRO A 4 -3.45 -12.58 15.81
N ARG A 5 -2.88 -13.43 16.66
CA ARG A 5 -1.85 -13.01 17.63
C ARG A 5 -0.61 -12.55 16.87
N PHE A 6 0.08 -11.56 17.43
CA PHE A 6 1.29 -10.99 16.83
C PHE A 6 2.35 -12.05 16.49
N ALA A 7 2.61 -12.98 17.42
CA ALA A 7 3.57 -14.06 17.22
C ALA A 7 3.21 -14.98 16.04
N ASP A 8 1.92 -15.31 15.87
CA ASP A 8 1.45 -16.18 14.78
C ASP A 8 1.65 -15.50 13.42
N LEU A 9 1.42 -14.19 13.36
CA LEU A 9 1.68 -13.40 12.15
C LEU A 9 3.18 -13.31 11.88
N LEU A 10 3.99 -13.04 12.91
CA LEU A 10 5.42 -12.86 12.75
C LEU A 10 6.08 -14.15 12.22
N ASN A 11 5.76 -15.30 12.80
CA ASN A 11 6.26 -16.61 12.36
C ASN A 11 5.75 -17.02 10.97
N ARG A 12 4.63 -16.45 10.50
CA ARG A 12 4.08 -16.75 9.17
C ARG A 12 4.78 -15.97 8.06
N TYR A 13 5.19 -14.73 8.35
CA TYR A 13 5.65 -13.79 7.33
C TYR A 13 7.17 -13.56 7.33
N PHE A 14 7.88 -14.02 8.36
CA PHE A 14 9.33 -13.87 8.47
C PHE A 14 9.94 -15.21 8.87
N ASP A 15 10.96 -15.62 8.13
CA ASP A 15 11.72 -16.85 8.42
C ASP A 15 12.81 -16.58 9.48
N ASP A 16 13.26 -15.31 9.60
CA ASP A 16 14.28 -14.89 10.55
C ASP A 16 13.87 -13.65 11.37
N ILE A 17 14.32 -13.61 12.63
CA ILE A 17 14.14 -12.49 13.56
C ILE A 17 14.82 -11.22 13.02
N HIS A 18 15.92 -11.34 12.28
CA HIS A 18 16.58 -10.17 11.70
C HIS A 18 15.73 -9.50 10.61
N GLU A 19 15.01 -10.28 9.80
CA GLU A 19 14.08 -9.75 8.80
C GLU A 19 12.89 -9.04 9.47
N ALA A 20 12.30 -9.68 10.49
CA ALA A 20 11.24 -9.05 11.28
C ALA A 20 11.73 -7.75 11.93
N ALA A 21 12.95 -7.75 12.48
CA ALA A 21 13.55 -6.57 13.09
C ALA A 21 13.76 -5.44 12.07
N ALA A 22 14.25 -5.76 10.87
CA ALA A 22 14.40 -4.81 9.77
C ALA A 22 13.04 -4.21 9.35
N TYR A 23 12.00 -5.04 9.25
CA TYR A 23 10.64 -4.61 8.91
C TYR A 23 10.08 -3.55 9.87
N PHE A 24 10.24 -3.76 11.18
CA PHE A 24 9.78 -2.80 12.19
C PHE A 24 10.78 -1.69 12.48
N TYR A 25 11.96 -1.72 11.86
CA TYR A 25 13.07 -0.80 12.13
C TYR A 25 13.48 -0.80 13.62
N VAL A 26 13.64 -2.00 14.18
CA VAL A 26 14.07 -2.22 15.57
C VAL A 26 15.26 -3.18 15.63
N GLN A 27 15.84 -3.35 16.82
CA GLN A 27 16.89 -4.35 17.04
C GLN A 27 16.27 -5.77 17.20
N PRO A 28 16.97 -6.84 16.77
CA PRO A 28 16.49 -8.23 16.93
C PRO A 28 16.11 -8.61 18.37
N ILE A 29 16.82 -8.05 19.35
CA ILE A 29 16.52 -8.27 20.78
C ILE A 29 15.14 -7.73 21.18
N THR A 30 14.66 -6.67 20.53
CA THR A 30 13.32 -6.11 20.77
C THR A 30 12.24 -7.10 20.33
N ILE A 31 12.42 -7.75 19.18
CA ILE A 31 11.51 -8.80 18.71
C ILE A 31 11.51 -9.99 19.67
N LYS A 32 12.68 -10.44 20.14
CA LYS A 32 12.78 -11.51 21.15
C LYS A 32 12.03 -11.16 22.46
N ARG A 33 12.12 -9.91 22.92
CA ARG A 33 11.39 -9.43 24.10
C ARG A 33 9.87 -9.42 23.90
N TRP A 34 9.39 -9.05 22.70
CA TRP A 34 7.98 -9.13 22.33
C TRP A 34 7.47 -10.57 22.29
N LEU A 35 8.23 -11.49 21.69
CA LEU A 35 7.85 -12.90 21.57
C LEU A 35 7.86 -13.64 22.92
N SER A 36 8.80 -13.30 23.80
CA SER A 36 8.88 -13.88 25.16
C SER A 36 7.89 -13.28 26.16
N GLY A 37 7.21 -12.19 25.80
CA GLY A 37 6.32 -11.47 26.71
C GLY A 37 7.03 -10.65 27.80
N ALA A 38 8.36 -10.53 27.74
CA ALA A 38 9.14 -9.72 28.67
C ALA A 38 8.78 -8.23 28.62
N VAL A 39 8.33 -7.77 27.44
CA VAL A 39 7.82 -6.41 27.21
C VAL A 39 6.58 -6.51 26.32
N PRO A 40 5.50 -5.74 26.57
CA PRO A 40 4.35 -5.72 25.67
C PRO A 40 4.76 -5.32 24.25
N VAL A 41 4.09 -5.91 23.26
CA VAL A 41 4.29 -5.58 21.85
C VAL A 41 3.87 -4.12 21.63
N ASN A 42 4.65 -3.38 20.84
CA ASN A 42 4.26 -2.03 20.44
C ASN A 42 2.92 -2.11 19.67
N PRO A 43 1.85 -1.39 20.09
CA PRO A 43 0.57 -1.42 19.39
C PRO A 43 0.66 -1.05 17.91
N LEU A 44 1.63 -0.22 17.53
CA LEU A 44 1.89 0.13 16.13
C LEU A 44 2.48 -1.05 15.35
N ALA A 45 3.34 -1.87 15.97
CA ALA A 45 3.87 -3.08 15.35
C ALA A 45 2.76 -4.12 15.13
N GLU A 46 1.86 -4.29 16.10
CA GLU A 46 0.68 -5.15 15.92
C GLU A 46 -0.23 -4.68 14.78
N LYS A 47 -0.44 -3.36 14.67
CA LYS A 47 -1.23 -2.77 13.59
C LYS A 47 -0.55 -2.96 12.22
N LEU A 48 0.77 -2.75 12.14
CA LEU A 48 1.54 -2.98 10.92
C LEU A 48 1.49 -4.44 10.47
N MET A 49 1.56 -5.40 11.39
CA MET A 49 1.39 -6.82 11.03
C MET A 49 0.00 -7.13 10.50
N ASN A 50 -1.02 -6.50 11.05
CA ASN A 50 -2.38 -6.69 10.57
C ASN A 50 -2.61 -6.10 9.16
N ILE A 51 -1.94 -4.99 8.85
CA ILE A 51 -1.96 -4.38 7.52
C ILE A 51 -1.20 -5.29 6.53
N HIS A 52 -0.01 -5.74 6.91
CA HIS A 52 0.81 -6.67 6.12
C HIS A 52 0.07 -7.98 5.83
N ALA A 53 -0.52 -8.59 6.86
CA ALA A 53 -1.22 -9.87 6.74
C ALA A 53 -2.45 -9.83 5.81
N ARG A 54 -3.01 -8.65 5.60
CA ARG A 54 -4.11 -8.41 4.66
C ARG A 54 -3.65 -8.09 3.24
N GLY A 55 -2.33 -8.01 3.01
CA GLY A 55 -1.74 -7.67 1.73
C GLY A 55 -1.79 -6.18 1.39
N TYR A 56 -2.08 -5.31 2.36
CA TYR A 56 -2.15 -3.85 2.13
C TYR A 56 -0.77 -3.17 2.09
N LEU A 57 0.28 -3.84 2.59
CA LEU A 57 1.65 -3.36 2.54
C LEU A 57 2.53 -4.46 1.95
N PRO A 58 2.81 -4.43 0.64
CA PRO A 58 3.71 -5.42 0.03
C PRO A 58 5.16 -5.13 0.43
N LEU A 59 5.81 -6.10 1.07
CA LEU A 59 7.23 -6.05 1.42
C LEU A 59 8.13 -6.59 0.31
N ASP A 60 7.95 -6.05 -0.88
CA ASP A 60 8.71 -6.48 -2.03
C ASP A 60 9.33 -5.27 -2.74
N HIS A 61 10.63 -5.36 -3.02
CA HIS A 61 11.41 -4.30 -3.66
C HIS A 61 10.81 -3.84 -5.01
N ARG A 62 10.00 -4.67 -5.67
CA ARG A 62 9.26 -4.31 -6.88
C ARG A 62 8.24 -3.18 -6.66
N TRP A 63 7.86 -2.90 -5.41
CA TRP A 63 6.98 -1.79 -5.04
C TRP A 63 7.74 -0.51 -4.68
N ASN A 64 9.08 -0.50 -4.76
CA ASN A 64 9.87 0.68 -4.48
C ASN A 64 9.49 1.85 -5.40
N GLY A 65 9.31 3.03 -4.81
CA GLY A 65 8.94 4.26 -5.53
C GLY A 65 7.45 4.40 -5.84
N PHE A 66 6.64 3.35 -5.65
CA PHE A 66 5.19 3.46 -5.73
C PHE A 66 4.66 4.21 -4.49
N ARG A 67 3.71 5.13 -4.70
CA ARG A 67 3.13 5.98 -3.65
C ARG A 67 1.62 6.03 -3.80
N ILE A 68 0.89 6.04 -2.69
CA ILE A 68 -0.56 6.25 -2.70
C ILE A 68 -0.86 7.68 -2.28
N ASN A 69 -1.57 8.43 -3.12
CA ASN A 69 -2.18 9.69 -2.69
C ASN A 69 -3.55 9.36 -2.09
N VAL A 70 -3.64 9.47 -0.76
CA VAL A 70 -4.82 9.08 0.02
C VAL A 70 -6.01 10.00 -0.26
N ASP A 71 -5.77 11.30 -0.47
CA ASP A 71 -6.83 12.28 -0.69
C ASP A 71 -7.53 12.07 -2.04
N ARG A 72 -6.72 11.81 -3.07
CA ARG A 72 -7.20 11.52 -4.43
C ARG A 72 -7.51 10.04 -4.66
N ALA A 73 -7.18 9.17 -3.73
CA ALA A 73 -7.30 7.72 -3.84
C ALA A 73 -6.68 7.15 -5.15
N ILE A 74 -5.47 7.60 -5.48
CA ILE A 74 -4.72 7.16 -6.68
C ILE A 74 -3.41 6.49 -6.28
N LEU A 75 -2.94 5.56 -7.12
CA LEU A 75 -1.59 5.01 -7.04
C LEU A 75 -0.70 5.77 -8.04
N ILE A 76 0.47 6.16 -7.56
CA ILE A 76 1.49 6.92 -8.28
C ILE A 76 2.69 5.99 -8.46
N THR A 77 3.15 5.87 -9.70
CA THR A 77 4.34 5.10 -10.06
C THR A 77 5.63 5.82 -9.71
N PRO A 78 6.78 5.12 -9.76
CA PRO A 78 8.10 5.77 -9.69
C PRO A 78 8.33 6.82 -10.79
N GLU A 79 7.64 6.73 -11.92
CA GLU A 79 7.73 7.66 -13.06
C GLU A 79 6.69 8.80 -13.00
N ASP A 80 6.10 9.04 -11.82
CA ASP A 80 5.04 10.04 -11.61
C ASP A 80 3.77 9.85 -12.48
N ARG A 81 3.62 8.69 -13.12
CA ARG A 81 2.35 8.27 -13.74
C ARG A 81 1.34 7.92 -12.66
N GLU A 82 0.10 8.31 -12.87
CA GLU A 82 -0.99 8.13 -11.91
C GLU A 82 -2.02 7.17 -12.48
N PHE A 83 -2.58 6.31 -11.62
CA PHE A 83 -3.75 5.51 -11.95
C PHE A 83 -4.71 5.39 -10.77
N ASN A 84 -5.98 5.39 -11.12
CA ASN A 84 -7.08 5.14 -10.23
C ASN A 84 -7.24 3.61 -10.03
N PRO A 85 -7.49 3.11 -8.81
CA PRO A 85 -7.78 1.69 -8.56
C PRO A 85 -8.90 1.09 -9.44
N LYS A 86 -9.88 1.89 -9.87
CA LYS A 86 -10.92 1.46 -10.82
C LYS A 86 -10.37 1.19 -12.21
N GLU A 87 -9.36 1.94 -12.64
CA GLU A 87 -8.68 1.69 -13.92
C GLU A 87 -7.93 0.35 -13.90
N LEU A 88 -7.46 -0.08 -12.72
CA LEU A 88 -6.81 -1.39 -12.55
C LEU A 88 -7.75 -2.57 -12.78
N LEU A 89 -9.06 -2.42 -12.58
CA LEU A 89 -10.04 -3.51 -12.81
C LEU A 89 -10.05 -3.95 -14.27
N SER A 90 -9.90 -3.00 -15.19
CA SER A 90 -9.88 -3.26 -16.64
C SER A 90 -8.47 -3.29 -17.21
N PHE A 91 -7.44 -2.97 -16.41
CA PHE A 91 -6.07 -2.82 -16.88
C PHE A 91 -5.50 -4.09 -17.51
N ALA A 92 -5.80 -5.27 -16.96
CA ALA A 92 -5.34 -6.53 -17.55
C ALA A 92 -5.85 -6.70 -18.99
N TYR A 93 -7.14 -6.40 -19.23
CA TYR A 93 -7.74 -6.45 -20.56
C TYR A 93 -7.13 -5.39 -21.49
N TRP A 94 -7.02 -4.14 -21.04
CA TRP A 94 -6.44 -3.06 -21.84
C TRP A 94 -4.99 -3.33 -22.21
N ARG A 95 -4.21 -3.94 -21.31
CA ARG A 95 -2.83 -4.34 -21.59
C ARG A 95 -2.76 -5.36 -22.72
N ASP A 96 -3.66 -6.34 -22.70
CA ASP A 96 -3.67 -7.42 -23.68
C ASP A 96 -4.15 -6.91 -25.05
N GLU A 97 -5.20 -6.08 -25.08
CA GLU A 97 -5.65 -5.37 -26.29
C GLU A 97 -4.55 -4.46 -26.85
N HIS A 98 -3.90 -3.67 -26.00
CA HIS A 98 -2.80 -2.78 -26.39
C HIS A 98 -1.63 -3.56 -27.00
N ARG A 99 -1.26 -4.72 -26.43
CA ARG A 99 -0.22 -5.58 -27.02
C ARG A 99 -0.58 -5.99 -28.44
N GLN A 100 -1.81 -6.45 -28.67
CA GLN A 100 -2.26 -6.85 -30.00
C GLN A 100 -2.29 -5.68 -30.99
N LEU A 101 -2.68 -4.48 -30.54
CA LEU A 101 -2.65 -3.28 -31.38
C LEU A 101 -1.21 -2.89 -31.77
N VAL A 102 -0.28 -2.95 -30.82
CA VAL A 102 1.15 -2.66 -31.08
C VAL A 102 1.75 -3.68 -32.04
N GLU A 103 1.41 -4.96 -31.93
CA GLU A 103 1.84 -6.00 -32.87
C GLU A 103 1.36 -5.72 -34.30
N ARG A 104 0.14 -5.19 -34.45
CA ARG A 104 -0.47 -4.91 -35.77
C ARG A 104 -0.04 -3.57 -36.39
N HIS A 105 0.14 -2.54 -35.57
CA HIS A 105 0.26 -1.15 -36.04
C HIS A 105 1.57 -0.47 -35.62
N GLY A 106 2.41 -1.13 -34.82
CA GLY A 106 3.62 -0.55 -34.26
C GLY A 106 3.39 0.25 -32.98
N LYS A 107 4.47 0.76 -32.40
CA LYS A 107 4.45 1.58 -31.18
C LYS A 107 4.21 3.05 -31.52
N ILE A 108 3.51 3.75 -30.63
CA ILE A 108 3.41 5.21 -30.67
C ILE A 108 4.65 5.78 -29.96
N GLU A 109 5.44 6.60 -30.66
CA GLU A 109 6.71 7.13 -30.12
C GLU A 109 6.51 8.09 -28.94
N SER A 110 5.47 8.94 -28.98
CA SER A 110 5.19 9.92 -27.93
C SER A 110 3.70 9.88 -27.54
N PRO A 111 3.31 8.91 -26.69
CA PRO A 111 1.93 8.79 -26.26
C PRO A 111 1.53 9.99 -25.37
N LYS A 112 0.34 10.53 -25.63
CA LYS A 112 -0.23 11.62 -24.82
C LYS A 112 -0.36 11.17 -23.36
N TYR A 113 0.00 12.05 -22.43
CA TYR A 113 -0.27 11.83 -21.01
C TYR A 113 -1.75 12.07 -20.70
N TYR A 114 -2.33 11.12 -19.98
CA TYR A 114 -3.67 11.24 -19.42
C TYR A 114 -3.56 11.14 -17.90
N PRO A 115 -4.02 12.15 -17.14
CA PRO A 115 -4.05 12.05 -15.68
C PRO A 115 -5.09 11.01 -15.24
N ALA A 116 -4.91 10.47 -14.03
CA ALA A 116 -5.84 9.50 -13.47
C ALA A 116 -7.26 10.06 -13.42
N LYS A 117 -8.25 9.25 -13.84
CA LYS A 117 -9.66 9.67 -13.79
C LYS A 117 -10.09 9.99 -12.37
N GLU A 118 -10.80 11.11 -12.22
CA GLU A 118 -11.40 11.49 -10.96
C GLU A 118 -12.36 10.40 -10.46
N HIS A 119 -12.29 10.10 -9.16
CA HIS A 119 -13.24 9.19 -8.55
C HIS A 119 -14.61 9.86 -8.47
N PRO A 120 -15.70 9.16 -8.81
CA PRO A 120 -17.00 9.60 -8.34
C PRO A 120 -16.96 9.66 -6.82
N LEU A 121 -17.57 10.70 -6.25
CA LEU A 121 -17.64 10.86 -4.81
C LEU A 121 -18.21 9.56 -4.18
N PRO A 122 -17.63 9.08 -3.06
CA PRO A 122 -18.01 7.81 -2.47
C PRO A 122 -19.48 7.73 -2.02
N PHE A 123 -20.21 8.86 -1.98
CA PHE A 123 -21.63 8.92 -1.66
C PHE A 123 -22.40 9.69 -2.75
N ARG A 124 -23.55 9.14 -3.17
CA ARG A 124 -24.59 9.89 -3.91
C ARG A 124 -25.57 10.45 -2.88
N GLY A 125 -25.48 11.75 -2.60
CA GLY A 125 -26.36 12.44 -1.66
C GLY A 125 -25.60 13.15 -0.55
N GLY A 126 -25.44 14.47 -0.71
CA GLY A 126 -25.26 15.42 0.40
C GLY A 126 -24.05 15.24 1.33
N ARG A 127 -22.93 15.86 0.92
CA ARG A 127 -21.74 16.23 1.71
C ARG A 127 -20.73 15.13 2.03
N ARG A 128 -19.59 15.20 1.34
CA ARG A 128 -18.29 14.86 1.94
C ARG A 128 -17.79 16.11 2.68
N MET A 129 -17.38 15.98 3.94
CA MET A 129 -16.51 17.00 4.52
C MET A 129 -15.20 17.01 3.70
N PRO A 130 -14.64 18.18 3.34
CA PRO A 130 -13.32 18.23 2.74
C PRO A 130 -12.33 17.47 3.64
N PRO A 131 -11.30 16.81 3.06
CA PRO A 131 -10.27 16.16 3.86
C PRO A 131 -9.78 17.17 4.89
N LYS A 132 -9.94 16.85 6.18
CA LYS A 132 -9.41 17.72 7.22
C LYS A 132 -7.91 17.78 7.00
N PRO A 133 -7.29 18.97 6.92
CA PRO A 133 -5.84 19.06 6.82
C PRO A 133 -5.24 18.26 7.98
N TRP A 134 -4.24 17.44 7.68
CA TRP A 134 -3.54 16.69 8.72
C TRP A 134 -2.84 17.69 9.64
N ILE A 135 -3.39 17.88 10.85
CA ILE A 135 -2.80 18.71 11.89
C ILE A 135 -2.03 17.77 12.83
N PRO A 136 -0.70 17.86 12.93
CA PRO A 136 0.05 17.15 13.97
C PRO A 136 -0.45 17.64 15.33
N ALA A 137 -1.05 16.75 16.13
CA ALA A 137 -1.61 17.06 17.44
C ALA A 137 -0.55 17.28 18.55
N LYS A 138 0.61 17.87 18.20
CA LYS A 138 1.71 18.16 19.15
C LYS A 138 1.91 19.64 19.47
N PHE A 139 1.04 20.52 18.99
CA PHE A 139 1.01 21.91 19.43
C PHE A 139 -0.39 22.28 19.92
N LYS A 140 -0.67 21.90 21.17
CA LYS A 140 -1.53 22.63 22.10
C LYS A 140 -0.91 22.57 23.47
#